data_AF-A0A9P9WPB4-F1
#
_entry.id   AF-A0A9P9WPB4-F1
#
_cell.length_a   1.000
_cell.length_b   1.000
_cell.length_c   1.000
_cell.angle_alpha   90.00
_cell.angle_beta   90.00
_cell.angle_gamma   90.00
#
_symmetry.space_group_name_H-M   'P 1'
#
loop_
_entity.id
_entity.type
_entity.pdbx_description
1 polymer ?
#
loop_
_entity_poly.entity_id
_entity_poly.type
_entity_poly.pdbx_seq_one_letter_code
_entity_poly.pdbx_strand_id
1 'polypeptide(L)'
;MASRAAFKSGTASYRAVAGAARSSAAPRASARWSSSSSSTSAMAYKALRRRSAPLPTSDAPSAWSAQAAVSNILYETPTPSSAPPKRHILNCLVQNEPGVLSRVSGILAARGFNIDSLVVCSTEVEDLSRMTIVLTGQDGVVEQARRQLEDLVPVWAVLDYTNSALVQRELLLAKINILGPEYFEELLAHHREITQEPDADAAQESHEPRLSDLAEDFHPSKLVASEALRHKHEHLKSITYFAHQFGGKVLDISTSSCIVEVSAKPVRIDSFLKLISPFGILESTRTGLMALPRSPLYGADEEAHLKEADDIVDATQLPPG
;
A
#
# COMPACT_ATOMS: atom_id res chain seq x y z
N MET A 1 1.71 -43.12 26.37
CA MET A 1 2.27 -44.33 25.73
C MET A 1 3.07 -43.86 24.53
N ALA A 2 4.38 -43.63 24.71
CA ALA A 2 5.48 -44.56 24.33
C ALA A 2 5.81 -44.43 22.82
N SER A 3 7.04 -44.28 22.34
CA SER A 3 8.36 -44.39 22.96
C SER A 3 9.41 -43.65 22.15
N ARG A 4 10.40 -43.09 22.85
CA ARG A 4 11.75 -42.75 22.39
C ARG A 4 12.42 -43.94 21.68
N ALA A 5 13.29 -43.65 20.72
CA ALA A 5 14.47 -44.45 20.44
C ALA A 5 15.62 -43.54 20.00
N ALA A 6 16.54 -43.31 20.94
CA ALA A 6 17.88 -42.79 20.67
C ALA A 6 18.80 -43.97 20.35
N PHE A 7 19.72 -43.83 19.40
CA PHE A 7 20.88 -44.72 19.33
C PHE A 7 22.18 -43.98 19.06
N LYS A 8 23.21 -44.53 19.70
CA LYS A 8 24.49 -43.94 20.10
C LYS A 8 25.56 -43.90 19.00
N SER A 9 26.42 -42.90 19.14
CA SER A 9 27.89 -42.85 18.99
C SER A 9 28.64 -44.05 18.36
N GLY A 10 29.49 -43.75 17.38
CA GLY A 10 30.66 -44.55 17.01
C GLY A 10 31.88 -43.65 16.84
N THR A 11 32.85 -43.76 17.76
CA THR A 11 34.14 -43.08 17.75
C THR A 11 35.22 -43.93 17.09
N ALA A 12 36.20 -43.22 16.53
CA ALA A 12 37.59 -43.60 16.28
C ALA A 12 37.92 -44.66 15.21
N SER A 13 38.76 -44.25 14.24
CA SER A 13 40.03 -44.94 13.97
C SER A 13 40.94 -44.08 13.10
N TYR A 14 41.97 -43.56 13.75
CA TYR A 14 43.22 -43.02 13.22
C TYR A 14 44.00 -44.15 12.53
N ARG A 15 44.47 -43.92 11.30
CA ARG A 15 45.54 -44.73 10.72
C ARG A 15 46.49 -43.87 9.91
N ALA A 16 47.58 -43.50 10.58
CA ALA A 16 48.81 -43.06 9.95
C ALA A 16 49.53 -44.28 9.36
N VAL A 17 50.05 -44.16 8.14
CA VAL A 17 51.08 -45.05 7.61
C VAL A 17 52.13 -44.18 6.90
N ALA A 18 53.38 -44.42 7.28
CA ALA A 18 54.55 -43.67 6.88
C ALA A 18 55.14 -44.12 5.54
N GLY A 19 55.76 -43.15 4.84
CA GLY A 19 57.11 -43.25 4.29
C GLY A 19 57.39 -44.15 3.08
N ALA A 20 57.81 -43.53 1.96
CA ALA A 20 59.11 -43.80 1.36
C ALA A 20 59.38 -42.83 0.19
N ALA A 21 60.51 -42.14 0.29
CA ALA A 21 61.08 -41.29 -0.76
C ALA A 21 61.50 -42.11 -1.98
N ARG A 22 61.28 -41.57 -3.18
CA ARG A 22 62.09 -41.87 -4.37
C ARG A 22 62.33 -40.60 -5.18
N SER A 23 63.55 -40.11 -5.04
CA SER A 23 64.21 -39.22 -5.98
C SER A 23 64.43 -39.96 -7.30
N SER A 24 63.99 -39.36 -8.42
CA SER A 24 64.60 -39.64 -9.71
C SER A 24 64.71 -38.33 -10.47
N ALA A 25 65.95 -38.00 -10.82
CA ALA A 25 66.35 -36.78 -11.48
C ALA A 25 65.86 -36.79 -12.93
N ALA A 26 65.06 -35.79 -13.31
CA ALA A 26 64.78 -35.49 -14.70
C ALA A 26 65.97 -34.71 -15.31
N PRO A 27 66.39 -35.00 -16.56
CA PRO A 27 67.55 -34.36 -17.15
C PRO A 27 67.26 -32.88 -17.41
N ARG A 28 68.23 -32.03 -17.04
CA ARG A 28 68.29 -30.61 -17.39
C ARG A 28 68.47 -30.49 -18.90
N ALA A 29 67.37 -30.45 -19.65
CA ALA A 29 67.38 -29.94 -21.01
C ALA A 29 67.41 -28.41 -20.92
N SER A 30 68.57 -27.81 -21.21
CA SER A 30 68.69 -26.39 -21.51
C SER A 30 67.97 -26.08 -22.82
N ALA A 31 66.65 -25.88 -22.74
CA ALA A 31 65.89 -25.32 -23.84
C ALA A 31 66.40 -23.90 -24.08
N ARG A 32 67.18 -23.72 -25.16
CA ARG A 32 67.52 -22.40 -25.69
C ARG A 32 66.22 -21.64 -25.92
N TRP A 33 66.01 -20.53 -25.20
CA TRP A 33 64.98 -19.57 -25.55
C TRP A 33 65.31 -18.96 -26.92
N SER A 34 64.71 -19.49 -27.98
CA SER A 34 64.57 -18.74 -29.22
C SER A 34 63.52 -17.66 -28.96
N SER A 35 63.95 -16.40 -28.92
CA SER A 35 63.06 -15.24 -28.93
C SER A 35 62.38 -15.11 -30.30
N SER A 36 61.41 -15.97 -30.57
CA SER A 36 60.44 -15.73 -31.64
C SER A 36 59.50 -14.63 -31.15
N SER A 37 59.86 -13.38 -31.47
CA SER A 37 59.02 -12.20 -31.31
C SER A 37 57.81 -12.34 -32.24
N SER A 38 56.82 -13.11 -31.81
CA SER A 38 55.52 -13.18 -32.46
C SER A 38 54.71 -11.98 -31.99
N SER A 39 54.24 -11.15 -32.93
CA SER A 39 53.46 -9.94 -32.68
C SER A 39 52.13 -10.19 -31.94
N THR A 40 51.74 -11.45 -31.75
CA THR A 40 50.56 -11.86 -30.98
C THR A 40 50.87 -12.30 -29.54
N SER A 41 52.15 -12.38 -29.16
CA SER A 41 52.57 -12.76 -27.79
C SER A 41 52.04 -11.78 -26.73
N ALA A 42 51.91 -10.50 -27.08
CA ALA A 42 51.31 -9.48 -26.22
C ALA A 42 49.79 -9.69 -26.03
N MET A 43 49.06 -10.17 -27.04
CA MET A 43 47.65 -10.53 -26.90
C MET A 43 47.47 -11.81 -26.08
N ALA A 44 48.32 -12.81 -26.30
CA ALA A 44 48.32 -14.04 -25.49
C ALA A 44 48.64 -13.75 -24.01
N TYR A 45 49.63 -12.88 -23.75
CA TYR A 45 49.98 -12.41 -22.42
C TYR A 45 48.84 -11.62 -21.76
N LYS A 46 48.15 -10.77 -22.53
CA LYS A 46 46.99 -9.99 -22.05
C LYS A 46 45.76 -10.86 -21.84
N ALA A 47 45.54 -11.91 -22.64
CA ALA A 47 44.47 -12.89 -22.45
C ALA A 47 44.72 -13.76 -21.21
N LEU A 48 45.96 -14.20 -20.99
CA LEU A 48 46.35 -14.99 -19.82
C LEU A 48 46.32 -14.19 -18.51
N ARG A 49 46.50 -12.85 -18.59
CA ARG A 49 46.41 -11.92 -17.46
C ARG A 49 45.08 -11.16 -17.34
N ARG A 50 44.13 -11.34 -18.25
CA ARG A 50 42.72 -10.99 -18.02
C ARG A 50 42.15 -12.03 -17.04
N ARG A 51 42.60 -11.96 -15.79
CA ARG A 51 41.83 -12.48 -14.66
C ARG A 51 40.62 -11.56 -14.52
N SER A 52 39.58 -11.78 -15.33
CA SER A 52 38.25 -11.36 -14.89
C SER A 52 37.97 -12.17 -13.64
N ALA A 53 37.88 -11.51 -12.48
CA ALA A 53 37.35 -12.17 -11.31
C ALA A 53 36.01 -12.82 -11.71
N PRO A 54 35.73 -14.08 -11.33
CA PRO A 54 34.45 -14.69 -11.64
C PRO A 54 33.36 -13.76 -11.08
N LEU A 55 32.41 -13.39 -11.94
CA LEU A 55 31.25 -12.63 -11.48
C LEU A 55 30.57 -13.45 -10.39
N PRO A 56 30.13 -12.84 -9.28
CA PRO A 56 29.34 -13.54 -8.28
C PRO A 56 28.10 -14.10 -8.97
N THR A 57 27.99 -15.43 -9.04
CA THR A 57 26.76 -16.08 -9.46
C THR A 57 25.76 -15.89 -8.33
N SER A 58 24.59 -15.34 -8.65
CA SER A 58 23.48 -15.36 -7.72
C SER A 58 23.09 -16.82 -7.51
N ASP A 59 23.42 -17.37 -6.34
CA ASP A 59 22.90 -18.66 -5.88
C ASP A 59 21.44 -18.46 -5.42
N ALA A 60 20.60 -17.90 -6.30
CA ALA A 60 19.18 -17.87 -6.07
C ALA A 60 18.72 -19.32 -5.86
N PRO A 61 17.96 -19.62 -4.79
CA PRO A 61 17.50 -20.98 -4.56
C PRO A 61 16.77 -21.47 -5.80
N SER A 62 17.03 -22.73 -6.18
CA SER A 62 16.39 -23.37 -7.33
C SER A 62 14.88 -23.18 -7.28
N ALA A 63 14.24 -23.16 -8.47
CA ALA A 63 12.80 -23.06 -8.64
C ALA A 63 12.03 -23.80 -7.53
N TRP A 64 11.05 -23.11 -6.93
CA TRP A 64 10.29 -23.64 -5.80
C TRP A 64 9.77 -25.05 -6.10
N SER A 65 9.90 -25.96 -5.13
CA SER A 65 9.19 -27.24 -5.21
C SER A 65 7.68 -26.98 -5.15
N ALA A 66 6.88 -27.85 -5.79
CA ALA A 66 5.43 -27.72 -5.78
C ALA A 66 4.88 -27.66 -4.33
N GLN A 67 5.48 -28.41 -3.41
CA GLN A 67 5.13 -28.44 -1.99
C GLN A 67 5.41 -27.10 -1.30
N ALA A 68 6.58 -26.51 -1.52
CA ALA A 68 6.94 -25.22 -0.95
C ALA A 68 6.07 -24.09 -1.51
N ALA A 69 5.72 -24.15 -2.80
CA ALA A 69 4.82 -23.20 -3.43
C ALA A 69 3.41 -23.28 -2.83
N VAL A 70 2.86 -24.49 -2.68
CA VAL A 70 1.53 -24.68 -2.07
C VAL A 70 1.50 -24.21 -0.62
N SER A 71 2.52 -24.51 0.19
CA SER A 71 2.58 -24.03 1.56
C SER A 71 2.63 -22.51 1.65
N ASN A 72 3.37 -21.87 0.75
CA ASN A 72 3.46 -20.41 0.71
C ASN A 72 2.11 -19.77 0.34
N ILE A 73 1.42 -20.32 -0.66
CA ILE A 73 0.09 -19.84 -1.08
C ILE A 73 -0.91 -19.95 0.08
N LEU A 74 -0.96 -21.10 0.75
CA LEU A 74 -1.89 -21.31 1.86
C LEU A 74 -1.59 -20.39 3.06
N TYR A 75 -0.32 -20.04 3.28
CA TYR A 75 0.09 -19.13 4.35
C TYR A 75 -0.25 -17.67 4.05
N GLU A 76 -0.04 -17.23 2.81
CA GLU A 76 -0.31 -15.84 2.37
C GLU A 76 -1.79 -15.58 2.04
N THR A 77 -2.61 -16.63 1.92
CA THR A 77 -4.05 -16.45 1.63
C THR A 77 -4.74 -15.86 2.85
N PRO A 78 -5.31 -14.64 2.77
CA PRO A 78 -5.97 -14.03 3.91
C PRO A 78 -7.20 -14.84 4.30
N THR A 79 -7.43 -15.02 5.60
CA THR A 79 -8.66 -15.64 6.10
C THR A 79 -9.84 -14.72 5.80
N PRO A 80 -11.03 -15.27 5.44
CA PRO A 80 -12.21 -14.44 5.25
C PRO A 80 -12.57 -13.78 6.58
N SER A 81 -12.33 -12.47 6.72
CA SER A 81 -12.73 -11.76 7.93
C SER A 81 -14.25 -11.76 8.05
N SER A 82 -14.75 -11.72 9.29
CA SER A 82 -16.16 -11.38 9.57
C SER A 82 -16.52 -10.11 8.79
N ALA A 83 -17.61 -10.14 8.02
CA ALA A 83 -17.96 -9.04 7.14
C ALA A 83 -18.17 -7.76 7.97
N PRO A 84 -17.46 -6.65 7.67
CA PRO A 84 -17.75 -5.37 8.29
C PRO A 84 -19.18 -4.92 7.96
N PRO A 85 -19.78 -4.01 8.75
CA PRO A 85 -21.11 -3.49 8.47
C PRO A 85 -21.20 -2.96 7.04
N LYS A 86 -22.32 -3.27 6.36
CA LYS A 86 -22.56 -2.89 4.98
C LYS A 86 -22.54 -1.36 4.87
N ARG A 87 -21.80 -0.85 3.89
CA ARG A 87 -21.74 0.58 3.56
C ARG A 87 -22.83 0.90 2.57
N HIS A 88 -23.63 1.91 2.88
CA HIS A 88 -24.72 2.40 2.04
C HIS A 88 -24.36 3.76 1.46
N ILE A 89 -24.72 3.98 0.19
CA ILE A 89 -24.42 5.21 -0.53
C ILE A 89 -25.73 5.81 -1.00
N LEU A 90 -26.12 6.91 -0.38
CA LEU A 90 -27.31 7.67 -0.74
C LEU A 90 -26.93 8.90 -1.57
N ASN A 91 -27.76 9.21 -2.55
CA ASN A 91 -27.64 10.41 -3.36
C ASN A 91 -28.89 11.26 -3.21
N CYS A 92 -28.76 12.44 -2.62
CA CYS A 92 -29.87 13.37 -2.45
C CYS A 92 -29.77 14.47 -3.50
N LEU A 93 -30.86 14.74 -4.20
CA LEU A 93 -31.03 15.90 -5.05
C LEU A 93 -31.73 16.98 -4.23
N VAL A 94 -31.03 18.08 -3.98
CA VAL A 94 -31.49 19.12 -3.06
C VAL A 94 -31.50 20.46 -3.75
N GLN A 95 -32.49 21.29 -3.43
CA GLN A 95 -32.52 22.68 -3.84
C GLN A 95 -31.39 23.45 -3.14
N ASN A 96 -30.64 24.23 -3.90
CA ASN A 96 -29.50 25.00 -3.42
C ASN A 96 -29.97 26.30 -2.72
N GLU A 97 -30.62 26.15 -1.57
CA GLU A 97 -31.02 27.28 -0.72
C GLU A 97 -30.10 27.42 0.51
N PRO A 98 -29.93 28.64 1.07
CA PRO A 98 -29.18 28.83 2.29
C PRO A 98 -29.74 27.98 3.45
N GLY A 99 -28.87 27.21 4.10
CA GLY A 99 -29.23 26.38 5.26
C GLY A 99 -29.64 24.94 4.92
N VAL A 100 -29.73 24.55 3.64
CA VAL A 100 -30.07 23.16 3.25
C VAL A 100 -29.09 22.13 3.81
N LEU A 101 -27.78 22.41 3.75
CA LEU A 101 -26.73 21.54 4.27
C LEU A 101 -26.90 21.29 5.78
N SER A 102 -27.11 22.37 6.54
CA SER A 102 -27.31 22.31 8.00
C SER A 102 -28.55 21.49 8.37
N ARG A 103 -29.63 21.63 7.60
CA ARG A 103 -30.87 20.87 7.80
C ARG A 103 -30.65 19.38 7.56
N VAL A 104 -30.02 19.01 6.44
CA VAL A 104 -29.73 17.60 6.09
C VAL A 104 -28.77 16.96 7.10
N SER A 105 -27.65 17.62 7.40
CA SER A 105 -26.69 17.10 8.40
C SER A 105 -27.29 17.04 9.80
N GLY A 106 -28.11 18.03 10.16
CA GLY A 106 -28.78 18.10 11.46
C GLY A 106 -29.79 16.97 11.67
N ILE A 107 -30.57 16.61 10.66
CA ILE A 107 -31.51 15.47 10.73
C ILE A 107 -30.76 14.16 10.91
N LEU A 108 -29.65 13.97 10.21
CA LEU A 108 -28.86 12.75 10.33
C LEU A 108 -28.21 12.63 11.71
N ALA A 109 -27.65 13.72 12.22
CA ALA A 109 -27.01 13.78 13.53
C ALA A 109 -28.03 13.64 14.68
N ALA A 110 -29.18 14.30 14.61
CA ALA A 110 -30.21 14.27 15.65
C ALA A 110 -30.77 12.86 15.91
N ARG A 111 -30.73 12.00 14.88
CA ARG A 111 -31.19 10.61 14.96
C ARG A 111 -30.07 9.60 15.19
N GLY A 112 -28.83 10.07 15.31
CA GLY A 112 -27.68 9.24 15.63
C GLY A 112 -27.27 8.28 14.51
N PHE A 113 -27.51 8.63 13.24
CA PHE A 113 -26.99 7.83 12.14
C PHE A 113 -25.47 8.02 12.03
N ASN A 114 -24.74 6.92 11.83
CA ASN A 114 -23.29 6.97 11.64
C ASN A 114 -22.96 7.37 10.20
N ILE A 115 -22.48 8.61 10.04
CA ILE A 115 -22.11 9.18 8.74
C ILE A 115 -20.61 8.98 8.53
N ASP A 116 -20.23 8.18 7.53
CA ASP A 116 -18.84 8.03 7.11
C ASP A 116 -18.36 9.28 6.38
N SER A 117 -19.16 9.77 5.45
CA SER A 117 -18.83 10.95 4.65
C SER A 117 -20.08 11.61 4.09
N LEU A 118 -20.08 12.93 4.01
CA LEU A 118 -21.12 13.73 3.36
C LEU A 118 -20.44 14.76 2.46
N VAL A 119 -20.76 14.74 1.17
CA VAL A 119 -20.22 15.67 0.17
C VAL A 119 -21.36 16.36 -0.55
N VAL A 120 -21.24 17.68 -0.74
CA VAL A 120 -22.14 18.47 -1.58
C VAL A 120 -21.43 18.81 -2.88
N CYS A 121 -22.08 18.52 -4.00
CA CYS A 121 -21.62 18.88 -5.34
C CYS A 121 -22.66 19.80 -5.98
N SER A 122 -22.24 20.97 -6.47
CA SER A 122 -23.07 21.77 -7.36
C SER A 122 -23.29 21.02 -8.67
N THR A 123 -24.51 21.09 -9.22
CA THR A 123 -24.78 20.58 -10.57
C THR A 123 -24.68 21.71 -11.59
N GLU A 124 -24.70 21.38 -12.88
CA GLU A 124 -24.76 22.38 -13.97
C GLU A 124 -26.11 23.11 -14.03
N VAL A 125 -27.11 22.64 -13.29
CA VAL A 125 -28.43 23.27 -13.20
C VAL A 125 -28.42 24.24 -12.02
N GLU A 126 -28.81 25.48 -12.28
CA GLU A 126 -28.97 26.51 -11.24
C GLU A 126 -29.94 26.03 -10.15
N ASP A 127 -29.69 26.44 -8.92
CA ASP A 127 -30.48 26.06 -7.74
C ASP A 127 -30.61 24.54 -7.46
N LEU A 128 -29.78 23.70 -8.10
CA LEU A 128 -29.76 22.26 -7.85
C LEU A 128 -28.38 21.77 -7.40
N SER A 129 -28.35 21.13 -6.25
CA SER A 129 -27.18 20.51 -5.67
C SER A 129 -27.39 19.00 -5.50
N ARG A 130 -26.32 18.24 -5.63
CA ARG A 130 -26.28 16.80 -5.42
C ARG A 130 -25.45 16.50 -4.18
N MET A 131 -26.06 15.87 -3.19
CA MET A 131 -25.38 15.44 -1.97
C MET A 131 -25.14 13.94 -2.02
N THR A 132 -23.90 13.51 -1.82
CA THR A 132 -23.56 12.09 -1.65
C THR A 132 -23.30 11.82 -0.18
N ILE A 133 -24.05 10.91 0.41
CA ILE A 133 -24.00 10.57 1.83
C ILE A 133 -23.66 9.09 1.94
N VAL A 134 -22.64 8.78 2.73
CA VAL A 134 -22.24 7.40 3.02
C VAL A 134 -22.56 7.10 4.47
N LEU A 135 -23.34 6.04 4.68
CA LEU A 135 -23.79 5.58 5.98
C LEU A 135 -23.33 4.14 6.22
N THR A 136 -23.05 3.80 7.48
CA THR A 136 -22.82 2.41 7.90
C THR A 136 -23.99 1.95 8.75
N GLY A 137 -24.60 0.81 8.44
CA GLY A 137 -25.72 0.31 9.22
C GLY A 137 -26.39 -0.91 8.60
N GLN A 138 -27.51 -1.30 9.18
CA GLN A 138 -28.42 -2.29 8.62
C GLN A 138 -29.39 -1.61 7.65
N ASP A 139 -29.84 -2.35 6.62
CA ASP A 139 -30.72 -1.86 5.56
C ASP A 139 -31.99 -1.16 6.11
N GLY A 140 -32.59 -1.66 7.21
CA GLY A 140 -33.76 -1.03 7.83
C GLY A 140 -33.51 0.36 8.44
N VAL A 141 -32.34 0.57 9.04
CA VAL A 141 -31.95 1.87 9.62
C VAL A 141 -31.64 2.87 8.51
N VAL A 142 -31.02 2.42 7.42
CA VAL A 142 -30.70 3.27 6.27
C VAL A 142 -31.94 3.64 5.47
N GLU A 143 -32.88 2.72 5.29
CA GLU A 143 -34.17 3.02 4.65
C GLU A 143 -34.97 4.05 5.47
N GLN A 144 -34.89 3.98 6.80
CA GLN A 144 -35.45 5.01 7.67
C GLN A 144 -34.77 6.37 7.43
N ALA A 145 -33.43 6.42 7.33
CA ALA A 145 -32.71 7.65 7.00
C ALA A 145 -33.10 8.20 5.62
N ARG A 146 -33.24 7.34 4.61
CA ARG A 146 -33.66 7.70 3.24
C ARG A 146 -35.04 8.39 3.26
N ARG A 147 -36.04 7.78 3.90
CA ARG A 147 -37.41 8.32 4.00
C ARG A 147 -37.45 9.68 4.70
N GLN A 148 -36.62 9.85 5.72
CA GLN A 148 -36.58 11.09 6.48
C GLN A 148 -35.91 12.24 5.73
N LEU A 149 -34.92 11.93 4.91
CA LEU A 149 -34.30 12.92 4.03
C LEU A 149 -35.24 13.30 2.88
N GLU A 150 -36.03 12.35 2.38
CA GLU A 150 -37.04 12.56 1.32
C GLU A 150 -38.24 13.41 1.80
N ASP A 151 -38.60 13.35 3.09
CA ASP A 151 -39.68 14.16 3.69
C ASP A 151 -39.32 15.65 3.84
N LEU A 152 -38.04 16.03 3.62
CA LEU A 152 -37.61 17.41 3.71
C LEU A 152 -38.06 18.21 2.48
N VAL A 153 -38.77 19.32 2.73
CA VAL A 153 -39.24 20.27 1.69
C VAL A 153 -38.18 20.65 0.63
N PRO A 154 -36.90 20.97 0.96
CA PRO A 154 -35.91 21.33 -0.07
C PRO A 154 -35.33 20.13 -0.85
N VAL A 155 -35.69 18.89 -0.51
CA VAL A 155 -35.15 17.68 -1.13
C VAL A 155 -36.12 17.23 -2.21
N TRP A 156 -35.62 17.11 -3.44
CA TRP A 156 -36.39 16.64 -4.58
C TRP A 156 -36.54 15.12 -4.59
N ALA A 157 -35.45 14.40 -4.31
CA ALA A 157 -35.42 12.95 -4.28
C ALA A 157 -34.18 12.44 -3.54
N VAL A 158 -34.30 11.24 -2.95
CA VAL A 158 -33.19 10.50 -2.35
C VAL A 158 -33.09 9.12 -2.99
N LEU A 159 -32.00 8.89 -3.71
CA LEU A 159 -31.72 7.63 -4.38
C LEU A 159 -30.76 6.78 -3.55
N ASP A 160 -31.01 5.47 -3.46
CA ASP A 160 -30.08 4.51 -2.89
C ASP A 160 -29.26 3.82 -3.99
N TYR A 161 -27.94 4.01 -3.96
CA TYR A 161 -27.02 3.39 -4.91
C TYR A 161 -26.25 2.20 -4.34
N THR A 162 -26.61 1.69 -3.16
CA THR A 162 -25.90 0.61 -2.47
C THR A 162 -25.67 -0.63 -3.34
N ASN A 163 -26.69 -1.05 -4.11
CA ASN A 163 -26.61 -2.23 -4.99
C ASN A 163 -26.37 -1.86 -6.47
N SER A 164 -26.16 -0.58 -6.78
CA SER A 164 -26.01 -0.10 -8.15
C SER A 164 -24.54 -0.10 -8.60
N ALA A 165 -24.30 -0.27 -9.90
CA ALA A 165 -22.96 -0.12 -10.45
C ALA A 165 -22.54 1.36 -10.42
N LEU A 166 -21.57 1.71 -9.57
CA LEU A 166 -21.15 3.11 -9.38
C LEU A 166 -19.73 3.40 -9.90
N VAL A 167 -19.50 4.62 -10.37
CA VAL A 167 -18.17 5.26 -10.36
C VAL A 167 -18.01 5.98 -9.03
N GLN A 168 -17.07 5.51 -8.23
CA GLN A 168 -16.68 6.14 -6.96
C GLN A 168 -15.38 6.92 -7.14
N ARG A 169 -15.38 8.16 -6.66
CA ARG A 169 -14.22 9.05 -6.68
C ARG A 169 -14.11 9.84 -5.39
N GLU A 170 -12.89 10.02 -4.97
CA GLU A 170 -12.48 10.84 -3.85
C GLU A 170 -11.14 11.47 -4.24
N LEU A 171 -10.87 12.66 -3.73
CA LEU A 171 -9.66 13.42 -4.01
C LEU A 171 -8.85 13.55 -2.73
N LEU A 172 -7.57 13.19 -2.82
CA LEU A 172 -6.58 13.33 -1.75
C LEU A 172 -5.53 14.35 -2.19
N LEU A 173 -5.28 15.32 -1.33
CA LEU A 173 -4.07 16.13 -1.33
C LEU A 173 -3.27 15.75 -0.09
N ALA A 174 -2.00 15.38 -0.26
CA ALA A 174 -1.13 15.04 0.86
C ALA A 174 0.22 15.72 0.72
N LYS A 175 0.64 16.39 1.79
CA LYS A 175 1.98 16.94 1.94
C LYS A 175 2.85 15.90 2.64
N ILE A 176 3.92 15.50 1.97
CA ILE A 176 4.77 14.38 2.38
C ILE A 176 6.18 14.93 2.64
N ASN A 177 6.79 14.48 3.72
CA ASN A 177 8.18 14.76 4.04
C ASN A 177 9.13 14.04 3.05
N ILE A 178 10.21 14.71 2.67
CA ILE A 178 11.27 14.12 1.81
C ILE A 178 12.61 13.98 2.54
N LEU A 179 12.71 14.41 3.79
CA LEU A 179 13.93 14.31 4.60
C LEU A 179 14.16 12.92 5.22
N GLY A 180 13.15 12.05 5.22
CA GLY A 180 13.24 10.67 5.72
C GLY A 180 12.40 10.40 6.98
N PRO A 181 12.26 9.13 7.38
CA PRO A 181 11.46 8.73 8.55
C PRO A 181 12.05 9.23 9.87
N GLU A 182 13.38 9.25 10.02
CA GLU A 182 14.06 9.64 11.26
C GLU A 182 13.75 11.11 11.61
N TYR A 183 13.79 11.99 10.60
CA TYR A 183 13.40 13.39 10.78
C TYR A 183 11.91 13.54 11.12
N PHE A 184 11.06 12.69 10.55
CA PHE A 184 9.62 12.73 10.82
C PHE A 184 9.30 12.30 12.25
N GLU A 185 10.01 11.30 12.78
CA GLU A 185 9.89 10.87 14.18
C GLU A 185 10.31 11.98 15.15
N GLU A 186 11.44 12.65 14.90
CA GLU A 186 11.88 13.82 15.69
C GLU A 186 10.82 14.94 15.64
N LEU A 187 10.30 15.25 14.45
CA LEU A 187 9.25 16.26 14.28
C LEU A 187 7.98 15.90 15.04
N LEU A 188 7.56 14.64 15.04
CA LEU A 188 6.40 14.17 15.80
C LEU A 188 6.64 14.25 17.31
N ALA A 189 7.82 13.87 17.79
CA ALA A 189 8.19 13.97 19.21
C ALA A 189 8.15 15.42 19.69
N HIS A 190 8.74 16.35 18.92
CA HIS A 190 8.73 17.78 19.24
C HIS A 190 7.32 18.37 19.33
N HIS A 191 6.40 17.99 18.43
CA HIS A 191 5.00 18.45 18.52
C HIS A 191 4.27 17.85 19.73
N ARG A 192 4.58 16.61 20.12
CA ARG A 192 4.00 15.99 21.33
C ARG A 192 4.42 16.72 22.59
N GLU A 193 5.71 17.05 22.72
CA GLU A 193 6.26 17.79 23.86
C GLU A 193 5.60 19.17 24.04
N ILE A 194 5.27 19.86 22.94
CA ILE A 194 4.56 21.15 22.99
C ILE A 194 3.11 21.00 23.48
N THR A 195 2.44 19.90 23.10
CA THR A 195 1.02 19.68 23.41
C THR A 195 0.77 19.02 24.76
N GLN A 196 1.75 18.27 25.28
CA GLN A 196 1.67 17.70 26.61
C GLN A 196 1.94 18.81 27.62
N GLU A 197 0.89 19.27 28.31
CA GLU A 197 1.08 20.02 29.55
C GLU A 197 1.98 19.20 30.49
N PRO A 198 2.83 19.85 31.31
CA PRO A 198 3.72 19.14 32.21
C PRO A 198 2.91 18.50 33.34
N ASP A 199 2.26 17.37 33.05
CA ASP A 199 1.63 16.54 34.07
C ASP A 199 2.74 15.91 34.91
N ALA A 200 2.74 16.28 36.20
CA ALA A 200 3.77 15.97 37.18
C ALA A 200 3.86 14.47 37.57
N ASP A 201 3.09 13.58 36.95
CA ASP A 201 2.94 12.19 37.41
C ASP A 201 3.28 11.10 36.36
N ALA A 202 3.84 11.45 35.19
CA ALA A 202 4.31 10.44 34.22
C ALA A 202 5.82 10.14 34.32
N ALA A 203 6.44 10.40 35.48
CA ALA A 203 7.83 10.04 35.75
C ALA A 203 7.95 8.57 36.16
N GLN A 204 7.64 7.62 35.28
CA GLN A 204 8.11 6.21 35.32
C GLN A 204 7.43 5.37 34.22
N GLU A 205 7.83 5.55 32.97
CA GLU A 205 7.91 4.41 32.06
C GLU A 205 9.31 4.37 31.46
N SER A 206 10.00 3.29 31.79
CA SER A 206 11.35 2.94 31.38
C SER A 206 11.55 3.11 29.88
N HIS A 207 12.49 3.99 29.52
CA HIS A 207 13.16 3.97 28.22
C HIS A 207 13.98 2.67 28.12
N GLU A 208 13.34 1.55 27.77
CA GLU A 208 14.08 0.45 27.16
C GLU A 208 14.67 0.99 25.84
N PRO A 209 15.99 0.85 25.60
CA PRO A 209 16.55 1.17 24.31
C PRO A 209 15.92 0.21 23.31
N ARG A 210 15.02 0.74 22.47
CA ARG A 210 14.41 -0.04 21.40
C ARG A 210 15.53 -0.40 20.41
N LEU A 211 15.35 -1.47 19.66
CA LEU A 211 16.26 -1.90 18.57
C LEU A 211 16.58 -0.79 17.53
N SER A 212 15.94 0.39 17.62
CA SER A 212 16.17 1.62 16.86
C SER A 212 17.56 2.24 17.06
N ASP A 213 18.21 2.05 18.21
CA ASP A 213 19.51 2.69 18.48
C ASP A 213 20.70 1.99 17.75
N LEU A 214 20.41 0.88 17.06
CA LEU A 214 21.36 0.11 16.25
C LEU A 214 21.24 0.38 14.74
N ALA A 215 20.27 1.19 14.31
CA ALA A 215 20.15 1.60 12.91
C ALA A 215 21.24 2.64 12.59
N GLU A 216 21.82 2.59 11.38
CA GLU A 216 22.61 3.71 10.88
C GLU A 216 21.71 4.96 10.90
N ASP A 217 22.11 5.97 11.68
CA ASP A 217 21.32 7.19 11.85
C ASP A 217 21.32 8.02 10.56
N PHE A 218 20.37 7.77 9.65
CA PHE A 218 20.17 8.58 8.43
C PHE A 218 19.53 9.95 8.70
N HIS A 219 19.65 10.45 9.92
CA HIS A 219 19.09 11.74 10.30
C HIS A 219 19.81 12.89 9.57
N PRO A 220 19.10 13.85 8.97
CA PRO A 220 19.71 14.92 8.17
C PRO A 220 20.73 15.78 8.93
N SER A 221 20.65 15.87 10.27
CA SER A 221 21.65 16.60 11.08
C SER A 221 22.97 15.84 11.26
N LYS A 222 22.96 14.51 11.11
CA LYS A 222 24.13 13.63 11.25
C LYS A 222 24.80 13.34 9.90
N LEU A 223 24.08 13.51 8.80
CA LEU A 223 24.57 13.26 7.44
C LEU A 223 25.33 14.46 6.84
N VAL A 224 26.20 14.17 5.87
CA VAL A 224 26.85 15.21 5.06
C VAL A 224 25.82 15.86 4.13
N ALA A 225 25.85 17.20 3.99
CA ALA A 225 24.85 17.94 3.21
C ALA A 225 24.64 17.42 1.76
N SER A 226 25.71 16.94 1.10
CA SER A 226 25.61 16.35 -0.24
C SER A 226 24.89 15.00 -0.25
N GLU A 227 25.09 14.19 0.79
CA GLU A 227 24.44 12.90 0.97
C GLU A 227 22.96 13.10 1.33
N ALA A 228 22.68 13.96 2.30
CA ALA A 228 21.31 14.36 2.66
C ALA A 228 20.52 14.89 1.44
N LEU A 229 21.17 15.67 0.56
CA LEU A 229 20.56 16.12 -0.68
C LEU A 229 20.21 14.97 -1.62
N ARG A 230 21.05 13.93 -1.73
CA ARG A 230 20.77 12.76 -2.58
C ARG A 230 19.62 11.93 -2.03
N HIS A 231 19.62 11.62 -0.73
CA HIS A 231 18.52 10.93 -0.06
C HIS A 231 17.19 11.65 -0.25
N LYS A 232 17.20 12.99 -0.11
CA LYS A 232 16.03 13.82 -0.39
C LYS A 232 15.46 13.59 -1.81
N HIS A 233 16.32 13.61 -2.83
CA HIS A 233 15.89 13.40 -4.22
C HIS A 233 15.48 11.95 -4.49
N GLU A 234 16.06 10.99 -3.80
CA GLU A 234 15.67 9.57 -3.86
C GLU A 234 14.27 9.35 -3.28
N HIS A 235 13.98 9.92 -2.10
CA HIS A 235 12.64 9.90 -1.51
C HIS A 235 11.62 10.57 -2.45
N LEU A 236 11.96 11.76 -2.96
CA LEU A 236 11.11 12.47 -3.92
C LEU A 236 10.81 11.62 -5.17
N LYS A 237 11.83 10.94 -5.72
CA LYS A 237 11.67 10.07 -6.88
C LYS A 237 10.75 8.88 -6.58
N SER A 238 10.90 8.26 -5.42
CA SER A 238 10.05 7.14 -4.97
C SER A 238 8.60 7.57 -4.76
N ILE A 239 8.38 8.70 -4.08
CA ILE A 239 7.04 9.28 -3.87
C ILE A 239 6.39 9.62 -5.22
N THR A 240 7.14 10.23 -6.13
CA THR A 240 6.66 10.57 -7.49
C THR A 240 6.26 9.32 -8.26
N TYR A 241 7.07 8.26 -8.18
CA TYR A 241 6.77 6.97 -8.80
C TYR A 241 5.48 6.35 -8.24
N PHE A 242 5.31 6.33 -6.92
CA PHE A 242 4.07 5.83 -6.30
C PHE A 242 2.87 6.68 -6.67
N ALA A 243 2.98 8.01 -6.65
CA ALA A 243 1.90 8.90 -7.07
C ALA A 243 1.44 8.58 -8.50
N HIS A 244 2.37 8.46 -9.46
CA HIS A 244 2.03 8.11 -10.84
C HIS A 244 1.40 6.73 -10.98
N GLN A 245 1.88 5.71 -10.26
CA GLN A 245 1.30 4.36 -10.30
C GLN A 245 -0.14 4.32 -9.77
N PHE A 246 -0.48 5.25 -8.87
CA PHE A 246 -1.83 5.42 -8.36
C PHE A 246 -2.72 6.33 -9.24
N GLY A 247 -2.18 6.87 -10.35
CA GLY A 247 -2.87 7.80 -11.25
C GLY A 247 -2.89 9.25 -10.73
N GLY A 248 -2.03 9.56 -9.75
CA GLY A 248 -1.86 10.87 -9.17
C GLY A 248 -0.76 11.70 -9.84
N LYS A 249 -0.52 12.88 -9.27
CA LYS A 249 0.44 13.88 -9.74
C LYS A 249 1.15 14.52 -8.55
N VAL A 250 2.37 15.01 -8.78
CA VAL A 250 3.08 15.88 -7.83
C VAL A 250 2.76 17.32 -8.22
N LEU A 251 2.16 18.08 -7.31
CA LEU A 251 1.73 19.46 -7.56
C LEU A 251 2.78 20.49 -7.13
N ASP A 252 3.45 20.24 -6.01
CA ASP A 252 4.45 21.15 -5.45
C ASP A 252 5.66 20.39 -4.92
N ILE A 253 6.85 20.99 -5.06
CA ILE A 253 8.11 20.44 -4.58
C ILE A 253 8.85 21.55 -3.85
N SER A 254 9.02 21.35 -2.55
CA SER A 254 9.69 22.28 -1.65
C SER A 254 11.09 21.78 -1.25
N THR A 255 11.74 22.51 -0.34
CA THR A 255 13.06 22.17 0.18
C THR A 255 13.04 20.97 1.14
N SER A 256 11.94 20.75 1.85
CA SER A 256 11.80 19.68 2.86
C SER A 256 10.56 18.80 2.68
N SER A 257 9.67 19.13 1.74
CA SER A 257 8.44 18.39 1.50
C SER A 257 7.99 18.46 0.04
N CYS A 258 7.03 17.62 -0.34
CA CYS A 258 6.32 17.70 -1.62
C CYS A 258 4.82 17.51 -1.40
N ILE A 259 3.99 18.04 -2.32
CA ILE A 259 2.54 17.87 -2.28
C ILE A 259 2.13 16.98 -3.45
N VAL A 260 1.36 15.94 -3.15
CA VAL A 260 0.80 15.01 -4.13
C VAL A 260 -0.71 15.10 -4.18
N GLU A 261 -1.27 14.90 -5.36
CA GLU A 261 -2.69 14.79 -5.65
C GLU A 261 -2.99 13.36 -6.14
N VAL A 262 -4.00 12.72 -5.57
CA VAL A 262 -4.52 11.43 -6.05
C VAL A 262 -6.04 11.46 -6.10
N SER A 263 -6.61 11.07 -7.23
CA SER A 263 -8.06 10.86 -7.37
C SER A 263 -8.37 9.41 -7.69
N ALA A 264 -9.06 8.72 -6.78
CA ALA A 264 -9.36 7.30 -6.91
C ALA A 264 -10.59 6.87 -6.09
N LYS A 265 -10.91 5.58 -6.09
CA LYS A 265 -11.90 5.01 -5.14
C LYS A 265 -11.33 5.05 -3.70
N PRO A 266 -12.16 5.15 -2.65
CA PRO A 266 -11.68 5.28 -1.27
C PRO A 266 -10.67 4.21 -0.86
N VAL A 267 -10.94 2.94 -1.16
CA VAL A 267 -10.05 1.80 -0.84
C VAL A 267 -8.66 1.95 -1.47
N ARG A 268 -8.60 2.52 -2.68
CA ARG A 268 -7.33 2.75 -3.38
C ARG A 268 -6.55 3.92 -2.77
N ILE A 269 -7.25 4.95 -2.29
CA ILE A 269 -6.64 6.06 -1.55
C ILE A 269 -6.10 5.58 -0.20
N ASP A 270 -6.84 4.73 0.52
CA ASP A 270 -6.38 4.14 1.78
C ASP A 270 -5.08 3.34 1.57
N SER A 271 -5.02 2.57 0.48
CA SER A 271 -3.83 1.81 0.10
C SER A 271 -2.65 2.73 -0.23
N PHE A 272 -2.90 3.85 -0.91
CA PHE A 272 -1.88 4.85 -1.23
C PHE A 272 -1.31 5.50 0.04
N LEU A 273 -2.18 5.93 0.97
CA LEU A 273 -1.78 6.51 2.25
C LEU A 273 -0.92 5.53 3.07
N LYS A 274 -1.29 4.25 3.11
CA LYS A 274 -0.50 3.20 3.79
C LYS A 274 0.88 3.03 3.17
N LEU A 275 1.00 3.06 1.85
CA LEU A 275 2.29 2.94 1.16
C LEU A 275 3.20 4.16 1.37
N ILE A 276 2.61 5.35 1.53
CA ILE A 276 3.37 6.60 1.73
C ILE A 276 3.65 6.89 3.20
N SER A 277 2.89 6.28 4.12
CA SER A 277 3.06 6.44 5.57
C SER A 277 4.52 6.39 6.04
N PRO A 278 5.40 5.50 5.52
CA PRO A 278 6.80 5.45 5.96
C PRO A 278 7.62 6.71 5.64
N PHE A 279 7.27 7.50 4.61
CA PHE A 279 7.98 8.75 4.32
C PHE A 279 7.63 9.87 5.29
N GLY A 280 6.49 9.75 5.99
CA GLY A 280 5.95 10.76 6.88
C GLY A 280 4.99 11.71 6.15
N ILE A 281 3.70 11.57 6.43
CA ILE A 281 2.67 12.49 5.96
C ILE A 281 2.61 13.66 6.95
N LEU A 282 2.97 14.85 6.49
CA LEU A 282 2.95 16.06 7.30
C LEU A 282 1.53 16.62 7.44
N GLU A 283 0.77 16.57 6.35
CA GLU A 283 -0.59 17.07 6.29
C GLU A 283 -1.34 16.31 5.19
N SER A 284 -2.64 16.09 5.37
CA SER A 284 -3.49 15.56 4.30
C SER A 284 -4.87 16.18 4.34
N THR A 285 -5.41 16.49 3.17
CA THR A 285 -6.79 16.88 2.96
C THR A 285 -7.43 15.87 2.03
N ARG A 286 -8.52 15.25 2.48
CA ARG A 286 -9.25 14.24 1.74
C ARG A 286 -10.69 14.72 1.61
N THR A 287 -11.23 14.69 0.39
CA THR A 287 -12.67 14.92 0.20
C THR A 287 -13.47 13.75 0.76
N GLY A 288 -14.80 13.83 0.81
CA GLY A 288 -15.60 12.61 0.97
C GLY A 288 -15.78 11.86 -0.35
N LEU A 289 -16.59 10.81 -0.31
CA LEU A 289 -16.94 10.03 -1.49
C LEU A 289 -17.93 10.78 -2.39
N MET A 290 -17.55 10.96 -3.65
CA MET A 290 -18.46 11.31 -4.74
C MET A 290 -18.82 10.05 -5.53
N ALA A 291 -20.10 9.92 -5.89
CA ALA A 291 -20.58 8.77 -6.64
C ALA A 291 -21.50 9.18 -7.80
N LEU A 292 -21.33 8.52 -8.93
CA LEU A 292 -22.23 8.60 -10.08
C LEU A 292 -22.60 7.18 -10.55
N PRO A 293 -23.88 6.90 -10.82
CA PRO A 293 -24.28 5.61 -11.36
C PRO A 293 -23.70 5.41 -12.77
N ARG A 294 -23.26 4.20 -13.05
CA ARG A 294 -22.88 3.75 -14.40
C ARG A 294 -24.07 3.08 -15.04
N SER A 295 -24.22 3.30 -16.34
CA SER A 295 -25.00 2.40 -17.18
C SER A 295 -24.15 1.14 -17.43
N PRO A 296 -24.54 -0.04 -16.91
CA PRO A 296 -23.88 -1.27 -17.31
C PRO A 296 -24.09 -1.48 -18.81
N LEU A 297 -23.02 -1.89 -19.51
CA LEU A 297 -23.11 -2.33 -20.89
C LEU A 297 -23.16 -3.85 -20.87
N TYR A 298 -24.23 -4.42 -21.40
CA TYR A 298 -24.36 -5.86 -21.60
C TYR A 298 -24.05 -6.19 -23.06
N GLY A 299 -23.50 -7.38 -23.32
CA GLY A 299 -23.50 -7.89 -24.69
C GLY A 299 -24.95 -8.08 -25.16
N ALA A 300 -25.20 -7.98 -26.47
CA ALA A 300 -26.55 -8.14 -27.03
C ALA A 300 -27.24 -9.46 -26.58
N ASP A 301 -26.46 -10.52 -26.38
CA ASP A 301 -26.94 -11.84 -25.91
C ASP A 301 -27.24 -11.88 -24.40
N GLU A 302 -26.57 -11.06 -23.59
CA GLU A 302 -26.76 -10.98 -22.12
C GLU A 302 -27.94 -10.06 -21.75
N GLU A 303 -28.17 -9.02 -22.56
CA GLU A 303 -29.24 -8.04 -22.36
C GLU A 303 -30.65 -8.66 -22.51
N ALA A 304 -30.78 -9.68 -23.38
CA ALA A 304 -32.01 -10.46 -23.55
C ALA A 304 -32.31 -11.34 -22.32
N HIS A 305 -31.29 -12.03 -21.77
CA HIS A 305 -31.45 -12.90 -20.61
C HIS A 305 -31.81 -12.14 -19.32
N LEU A 306 -31.33 -10.91 -19.16
CA LEU A 306 -31.64 -10.09 -17.98
C LEU A 306 -33.06 -9.52 -18.02
N LYS A 307 -33.52 -9.06 -19.20
CA LYS A 307 -34.92 -8.61 -19.35
C LYS A 307 -35.89 -9.77 -19.17
N GLU A 308 -35.58 -10.94 -19.71
CA GLU A 308 -36.37 -12.15 -19.48
C GLU A 308 -36.36 -12.55 -17.99
N ALA A 309 -35.22 -12.49 -17.30
CA ALA A 309 -35.16 -12.80 -15.87
C ALA A 309 -35.96 -11.81 -15.00
N ASP A 310 -35.90 -10.49 -15.26
CA ASP A 310 -36.68 -9.50 -14.52
C ASP A 310 -38.19 -9.60 -14.84
N ASP A 311 -38.57 -9.93 -16.08
CA ASP A 311 -39.97 -10.12 -16.49
C ASP A 311 -40.57 -11.46 -15.97
N ILE A 312 -39.75 -12.49 -15.75
CA ILE A 312 -40.19 -13.80 -15.20
C ILE A 312 -40.45 -13.72 -13.68
N VAL A 313 -39.79 -12.81 -12.96
CA VAL A 313 -39.98 -12.64 -11.51
C VAL A 313 -41.03 -11.57 -11.23
N ASP A 314 -42.21 -11.70 -11.84
CA ASP A 314 -43.41 -10.99 -11.38
C ASP A 314 -43.82 -11.61 -10.02
N ALA A 315 -43.66 -10.86 -8.94
CA ALA A 315 -43.96 -11.30 -7.57
C ALA A 315 -45.43 -11.75 -7.36
N THR A 316 -46.30 -11.50 -8.34
CA THR A 316 -47.68 -12.00 -8.37
C THR A 316 -47.82 -13.47 -8.83
N GLN A 317 -46.76 -14.08 -9.40
CA GLN A 317 -46.75 -15.48 -9.85
C GLN A 317 -46.15 -16.46 -8.83
N LEU A 318 -45.57 -15.97 -7.73
CA LEU A 318 -45.08 -16.83 -6.66
C LEU A 318 -46.28 -17.32 -5.81
N PRO A 319 -46.42 -18.62 -5.56
CA PRO A 319 -47.46 -19.12 -4.67
C PRO A 319 -47.22 -18.56 -3.27
N PRO A 320 -48.27 -18.13 -2.54
CA PRO A 320 -48.11 -17.64 -1.18
C PRO A 320 -47.55 -18.78 -0.31
N GLY A 321 -46.33 -18.59 0.17
CA GLY A 321 -45.68 -19.42 1.19
C GLY A 321 -45.83 -18.80 2.56
#